data_AF-A0A5F0JJG7-F1
#
_entry.id   AF-A0A5F0JJG7-F1
#
_cell.length_a   1.000
_cell.length_b   1.000
_cell.length_c   1.000
_cell.angle_alpha   90.00
_cell.angle_beta   90.00
_cell.angle_gamma   90.00
#
_symmetry.space_group_name_H-M   'P 1'
#
loop_
_entity.id
_entity.type
_entity.pdbx_description
1 polymer ?
#
loop_
_entity_poly.entity_id
_entity_poly.type
_entity_poly.pdbx_seq_one_letter_code
_entity_poly.pdbx_strand_id
1 'polypeptide(L)'
;MSSMFDYDVSISPSPAEIDLTVAVDGVAISATITSVPSLTFKLTPTGNLVQKILSAVAYPIATLIASEVKDKPKDALQGKVEPIGSVPNYDTNGIRIAPSALTFGSVSIGNTPMLKIVAKLAITTPTPSSSI
;
A
#
# COMPACT_ATOMS: atom_id res chain seq x y z
N MET A 1 37.42 -20.94 -6.41
CA MET A 1 36.76 -20.12 -7.47
C MET A 1 35.27 -20.29 -7.30
N SER A 2 34.52 -19.22 -7.06
CA SER A 2 33.05 -19.24 -7.11
C SER A 2 32.61 -18.84 -8.51
N SER A 3 31.93 -19.73 -9.22
CA SER A 3 31.27 -19.39 -10.48
C SER A 3 29.98 -18.64 -10.16
N MET A 4 29.82 -17.45 -10.73
CA MET A 4 28.61 -16.64 -10.57
C MET A 4 27.56 -17.09 -11.61
N PHE A 5 26.32 -17.31 -11.17
CA PHE A 5 25.21 -17.75 -12.02
C PHE A 5 24.16 -16.65 -12.10
N ASP A 6 23.94 -16.13 -13.30
CA ASP A 6 22.97 -15.07 -13.52
C ASP A 6 21.60 -15.69 -13.87
N TYR A 7 20.55 -15.17 -13.22
CA TYR A 7 19.16 -15.51 -13.48
C TYR A 7 18.34 -14.24 -13.62
N ASP A 8 17.48 -14.19 -14.64
CA ASP A 8 16.42 -13.20 -14.72
C ASP A 8 15.26 -13.62 -13.80
N VAL A 9 14.77 -12.67 -13.00
CA VAL A 9 13.62 -12.86 -12.12
C VAL A 9 12.41 -12.20 -12.75
N SER A 10 11.33 -12.99 -12.93
CA SER A 10 10.02 -12.46 -13.33
C SER A 10 8.95 -12.93 -12.35
N ILE A 11 7.89 -12.14 -12.22
CA ILE A 11 6.74 -12.43 -11.34
C ILE A 11 5.49 -12.70 -12.18
N SER A 12 4.61 -13.55 -11.67
CA SER A 12 3.32 -13.87 -12.30
C SER A 12 2.25 -14.02 -11.22
N PRO A 13 1.11 -13.29 -11.31
CA PRO A 13 0.74 -12.32 -12.36
C PRO A 13 1.58 -11.02 -12.34
N SER A 14 1.68 -10.36 -13.50
CA SER A 14 2.34 -9.05 -13.66
C SER A 14 1.55 -8.20 -14.68
N PRO A 15 1.02 -7.01 -14.29
CA PRO A 15 1.09 -6.43 -12.96
C PRO A 15 0.29 -7.25 -11.94
N ALA A 16 0.75 -7.23 -10.68
CA ALA A 16 0.01 -7.78 -9.56
C ALA A 16 -0.88 -6.69 -8.97
N GLU A 17 -2.17 -6.97 -8.86
CA GLU A 17 -3.14 -6.05 -8.27
C GLU A 17 -3.34 -6.39 -6.80
N ILE A 18 -3.35 -5.37 -5.93
CA ILE A 18 -3.54 -5.51 -4.49
C ILE A 18 -4.81 -4.74 -4.12
N ASP A 19 -5.67 -5.36 -3.31
CA ASP A 19 -6.88 -4.70 -2.84
C ASP A 19 -6.60 -3.96 -1.53
N LEU A 20 -7.04 -2.71 -1.48
CA LEU A 20 -6.95 -1.83 -0.33
C LEU A 20 -8.36 -1.43 0.10
N THR A 21 -8.66 -1.54 1.39
CA THR A 21 -9.87 -0.94 1.99
C THR A 21 -9.47 0.24 2.84
N VAL A 22 -10.07 1.40 2.57
CA VAL A 22 -9.86 2.61 3.37
C VAL A 22 -10.94 2.70 4.44
N ALA A 23 -10.54 2.97 5.67
CA ALA A 23 -11.41 3.20 6.80
C ALA A 23 -11.13 4.57 7.42
N VAL A 24 -12.17 5.14 8.03
CA VAL A 24 -12.09 6.35 8.82
C VAL A 24 -12.53 6.00 10.23
N ASP A 25 -11.74 6.41 11.22
CA ASP A 25 -12.12 6.36 12.63
C ASP A 25 -11.91 7.75 13.25
N GLY A 26 -13.03 8.42 13.57
CA GLY A 26 -13.04 9.82 14.01
C GLY A 26 -12.43 10.76 12.96
N VAL A 27 -11.15 11.12 13.17
CA VAL A 27 -10.35 12.01 12.30
C VAL A 27 -9.13 11.32 11.68
N ALA A 28 -8.91 10.04 12.00
CA ALA A 28 -7.83 9.24 11.46
C ALA A 28 -8.30 8.51 10.19
N ILE A 29 -7.42 8.44 9.20
CA ILE A 29 -7.64 7.71 7.96
C ILE A 29 -6.60 6.59 7.89
N SER A 30 -7.07 5.36 7.74
CA SER A 30 -6.23 4.17 7.64
C SER A 30 -6.58 3.37 6.38
N ALA A 31 -5.58 2.76 5.76
CA ALA A 31 -5.77 1.79 4.70
C ALA A 31 -5.37 0.40 5.20
N THR A 32 -6.22 -0.58 4.93
CA THR A 32 -5.95 -1.99 5.21
C THR A 32 -5.72 -2.71 3.89
N ILE A 33 -4.62 -3.44 3.79
CA ILE A 33 -4.39 -4.35 2.65
C ILE A 33 -5.28 -5.57 2.83
N THR A 34 -6.36 -5.67 2.04
CA THR A 34 -7.36 -6.73 2.22
C THR A 34 -7.03 -8.01 1.47
N SER A 35 -6.40 -7.89 0.30
CA SER A 35 -6.08 -9.04 -0.54
C SER A 35 -4.75 -8.80 -1.24
N VAL A 36 -3.88 -9.81 -1.19
CA VAL A 36 -2.63 -9.85 -1.95
C VAL A 36 -2.64 -11.15 -2.76
N PRO A 37 -2.51 -11.08 -4.09
CA PRO A 37 -2.50 -12.26 -4.92
C PRO A 37 -1.24 -13.09 -4.64
N SER A 38 -1.35 -14.41 -4.73
CA SER A 38 -0.16 -15.27 -4.70
C SER A 38 0.72 -14.98 -5.91
N LEU A 39 2.00 -14.70 -5.67
CA LEU A 39 2.96 -14.35 -6.72
C LEU A 39 3.86 -15.55 -6.99
N THR A 40 3.92 -15.99 -8.24
CA THR A 40 4.90 -17.01 -8.64
C THR A 40 6.14 -16.32 -9.19
N PHE A 41 7.29 -16.59 -8.59
CA PHE A 41 8.58 -16.14 -9.09
C PHE A 41 9.09 -17.15 -10.11
N LYS A 42 9.56 -16.68 -11.25
CA LYS A 42 10.19 -17.50 -12.29
C LYS A 42 11.63 -17.03 -12.47
N LEU A 43 12.56 -17.95 -12.27
CA LEU A 43 13.99 -17.74 -12.44
C LEU A 43 14.41 -18.34 -13.78
N THR A 44 14.83 -17.49 -14.72
CA THR A 44 15.27 -17.93 -16.05
C THR A 44 16.79 -17.77 -16.16
N PRO A 45 17.54 -18.85 -16.47
CA PRO A 45 18.99 -18.75 -16.66
C PRO A 45 19.37 -17.72 -17.72
N THR A 46 20.35 -16.87 -17.41
CA THR A 46 20.96 -15.96 -18.38
C THR A 46 22.43 -16.31 -18.60
N GLY A 47 23.02 -15.76 -19.67
CA GLY A 47 24.44 -15.97 -20.00
C GLY A 47 24.71 -16.89 -21.21
N ASN A 48 25.99 -17.25 -21.37
CA ASN A 48 26.48 -18.08 -22.48
C ASN A 48 26.06 -19.56 -22.34
N LEU A 49 26.29 -20.37 -23.38
CA LEU A 49 25.88 -21.78 -23.44
C LEU A 49 26.38 -22.60 -22.23
N VAL A 50 27.60 -22.35 -21.75
CA VAL A 50 28.19 -23.05 -20.59
C VAL A 50 27.49 -22.64 -19.30
N GLN A 51 27.23 -21.34 -19.11
CA GLN A 51 26.46 -20.83 -17.97
C GLN A 51 25.04 -21.39 -17.96
N LYS A 52 24.36 -21.47 -19.11
CA LYS A 52 23.02 -22.06 -19.21
C LYS A 52 22.98 -23.53 -18.82
N ILE A 53 23.99 -24.33 -19.19
CA ILE A 53 24.08 -25.74 -18.80
C ILE A 53 24.26 -25.87 -17.29
N LEU A 54 25.17 -25.09 -16.70
CA LEU A 54 25.38 -25.10 -15.25
C LEU A 54 24.14 -24.61 -14.49
N SER A 55 23.45 -23.59 -15.01
CA SER A 55 22.19 -23.10 -14.45
C SER A 55 21.03 -24.09 -14.62
N ALA A 56 21.06 -24.97 -15.62
CA ALA A 56 20.12 -26.09 -15.73
C ALA A 56 20.35 -27.14 -14.62
N VAL A 57 21.60 -27.36 -14.21
CA VAL A 57 21.92 -28.22 -13.06
C VAL A 57 21.47 -27.57 -11.74
N ALA A 58 21.57 -26.25 -11.63
CA ALA A 58 21.09 -25.50 -10.47
C ALA A 58 19.56 -25.21 -10.50
N TYR A 59 18.86 -25.56 -11.57
CA TYR A 59 17.42 -25.32 -11.74
C TYR A 59 16.54 -25.88 -10.60
N PRO A 60 16.80 -27.07 -10.02
CA PRO A 60 16.03 -27.55 -8.87
C PRO A 60 16.12 -26.61 -7.67
N ILE A 61 17.30 -26.04 -7.42
CA ILE A 61 17.52 -25.08 -6.33
C ILE A 61 16.77 -23.78 -6.63
N ALA A 62 16.84 -23.28 -7.86
CA ALA A 62 16.08 -22.10 -8.28
C ALA A 62 14.57 -22.29 -8.11
N THR A 63 14.05 -23.48 -8.44
CA THR A 63 12.63 -23.82 -8.30
C THR A 63 12.20 -23.90 -6.83
N LEU A 64 13.06 -24.48 -5.97
CA LEU A 64 12.84 -24.50 -4.51
C LEU A 64 12.78 -23.08 -3.94
N ILE A 65 13.73 -22.21 -4.32
CA ILE A 65 13.74 -20.81 -3.89
C ILE A 65 12.45 -20.11 -4.33
N ALA A 66 12.05 -20.26 -5.60
CA ALA A 66 10.82 -19.67 -6.14
C ALA A 66 9.56 -20.15 -5.42
N SER A 67 9.51 -21.43 -5.03
CA SER A 67 8.41 -21.99 -4.25
C SER A 67 8.39 -21.42 -2.83
N GLU A 68 9.55 -21.28 -2.19
CA GLU A 68 9.68 -20.75 -0.84
C GLU A 68 9.20 -19.29 -0.74
N VAL A 69 9.38 -18.50 -1.80
CA VAL A 69 9.01 -17.07 -1.81
C VAL A 69 7.60 -16.80 -2.33
N LYS A 70 6.88 -17.80 -2.85
CA LYS A 70 5.62 -17.63 -3.58
C LYS A 70 4.54 -16.86 -2.79
N ASP A 71 4.38 -17.17 -1.52
CA ASP A 71 3.32 -16.59 -0.68
C ASP A 71 3.86 -15.58 0.36
N LYS A 72 5.18 -15.39 0.42
CA LYS A 72 5.80 -14.44 1.38
C LYS A 72 5.29 -13.00 1.24
N PRO A 73 5.05 -12.45 0.04
CA PRO A 73 4.47 -11.11 -0.09
C PRO A 73 3.07 -11.02 0.53
N LYS A 74 2.25 -12.06 0.34
CA LYS A 74 0.91 -12.14 0.93
C LYS A 74 0.99 -12.19 2.45
N ASP A 75 1.82 -13.06 3.00
CA ASP A 75 1.98 -13.19 4.46
C ASP A 75 2.56 -11.92 5.10
N ALA A 76 3.40 -11.18 4.37
CA ALA A 76 4.03 -9.97 4.86
C ALA A 76 3.15 -8.71 4.77
N LEU A 77 2.15 -8.68 3.88
CA LEU A 77 1.38 -7.48 3.55
C LEU A 77 -0.11 -7.60 3.89
N GLN A 78 -0.72 -8.77 3.68
CA GLN A 78 -2.16 -8.93 3.86
C GLN A 78 -2.54 -8.70 5.33
N GLY A 79 -3.57 -7.88 5.56
CA GLY A 79 -4.05 -7.50 6.88
C GLY A 79 -3.27 -6.36 7.54
N LYS A 80 -2.19 -5.86 6.93
CA LYS A 80 -1.51 -4.66 7.46
C LYS A 80 -2.40 -3.44 7.34
N VAL A 81 -2.42 -2.67 8.42
CA VAL A 81 -3.13 -1.40 8.54
C VAL A 81 -2.09 -0.30 8.60
N GLU A 82 -2.11 0.60 7.63
CA GLU A 82 -1.19 1.72 7.54
C GLU A 82 -1.95 3.05 7.70
N PRO A 83 -1.45 3.98 8.55
CA PRO A 83 -2.01 5.31 8.65
C PRO A 83 -1.62 6.11 7.40
N ILE A 84 -2.62 6.53 6.63
CA ILE A 84 -2.40 7.34 5.41
C ILE A 84 -2.56 8.83 5.68
N GLY A 85 -3.15 9.22 6.81
CA GLY A 85 -3.12 10.61 7.26
C GLY A 85 -4.25 10.97 8.22
N SER A 86 -4.34 12.25 8.53
CA SER A 86 -5.44 12.86 9.28
C SER A 86 -5.73 14.26 8.72
N VAL A 87 -6.93 14.76 8.97
CA VAL A 87 -7.29 16.13 8.59
C VAL A 87 -6.74 17.09 9.67
N PRO A 88 -5.95 18.13 9.29
CA PRO A 88 -5.32 19.03 10.25
C PRO A 88 -6.33 19.98 10.92
N ASN A 89 -5.96 20.47 12.10
CA ASN A 89 -6.65 21.56 12.77
C ASN A 89 -6.16 22.91 12.23
N TYR A 90 -7.06 23.89 12.17
CA TYR A 90 -6.73 25.27 11.82
C TYR A 90 -7.14 26.21 12.94
N ASP A 91 -6.17 26.97 13.45
CA ASP A 91 -6.37 27.97 14.50
C ASP A 91 -6.02 29.36 13.93
N THR A 92 -6.96 30.31 13.97
CA THR A 92 -6.71 31.71 13.57
C THR A 92 -7.54 32.69 14.39
N ASN A 93 -6.91 33.76 14.90
CA ASN A 93 -7.58 34.83 15.65
C ASN A 93 -8.49 34.33 16.80
N GLY A 94 -8.08 33.28 17.52
CA GLY A 94 -8.86 32.66 18.59
C GLY A 94 -10.00 31.75 18.12
N ILE A 95 -10.25 31.65 16.81
CA ILE A 95 -11.18 30.71 16.20
C ILE A 95 -10.44 29.41 15.90
N ARG A 96 -10.88 28.32 16.52
CA ARG A 96 -10.40 26.97 16.28
C ARG A 96 -11.37 26.22 15.37
N ILE A 97 -10.88 25.74 14.24
CA ILE A 97 -11.59 24.88 13.31
C ILE A 97 -10.92 23.51 13.37
N ALA A 98 -11.63 22.52 13.90
CA ALA A 98 -11.14 21.14 14.00
C ALA A 98 -12.13 20.19 13.30
N PRO A 99 -11.65 19.15 12.60
CA PRO A 99 -12.51 18.06 12.16
C PRO A 99 -13.08 17.34 13.39
N SER A 100 -14.38 17.08 13.36
CA SER A 100 -15.14 16.39 14.40
C SER A 100 -15.54 14.97 13.99
N ALA A 101 -15.65 14.73 12.69
CA ALA A 101 -15.86 13.42 12.08
C ALA A 101 -15.44 13.49 10.61
N LEU A 102 -14.99 12.37 10.03
CA LEU A 102 -14.86 12.22 8.59
C LEU A 102 -15.85 11.17 8.07
N THR A 103 -16.28 11.33 6.83
CA THR A 103 -17.10 10.36 6.11
C THR A 103 -16.59 10.19 4.68
N PHE A 104 -16.91 9.06 4.07
CA PHE A 104 -16.65 8.86 2.64
C PHE A 104 -17.78 9.45 1.80
N GLY A 105 -17.40 10.06 0.69
CA GLY A 105 -18.27 10.42 -0.40
C GLY A 105 -17.61 10.06 -1.73
N SER A 106 -18.30 10.37 -2.83
CA SER A 106 -17.74 10.29 -4.17
C SER A 106 -17.67 11.68 -4.79
N VAL A 107 -16.66 11.89 -5.61
CA VAL A 107 -16.54 13.09 -6.46
C VAL A 107 -16.09 12.66 -7.84
N SER A 108 -16.71 13.20 -8.88
CA SER A 108 -16.23 12.99 -10.24
C SER A 108 -15.19 14.05 -10.57
N ILE A 109 -13.97 13.64 -10.92
CA ILE A 109 -12.97 14.52 -11.51
C ILE A 109 -12.90 14.15 -12.99
N GLY A 110 -13.46 15.02 -13.84
CA GLY A 110 -13.79 14.66 -15.22
C GLY A 110 -14.87 13.57 -15.26
N ASN A 111 -14.62 12.48 -16.01
CA ASN A 111 -15.53 11.34 -16.12
C ASN A 111 -15.19 10.18 -15.17
N THR A 112 -14.23 10.37 -14.25
CA THR A 112 -13.78 9.31 -13.34
C THR A 112 -14.32 9.56 -11.93
N PRO A 113 -15.10 8.64 -11.35
CA PRO A 113 -15.48 8.71 -9.95
C PRO A 113 -14.26 8.46 -9.07
N MET A 114 -14.03 9.35 -8.12
CA MET A 114 -12.96 9.28 -7.14
C MET A 114 -13.54 9.27 -5.73
N LEU A 115 -12.83 8.61 -4.82
CA LEU A 115 -13.14 8.66 -3.40
C LEU A 115 -12.88 10.06 -2.87
N LYS A 116 -13.86 10.63 -2.17
CA LYS A 116 -13.73 11.90 -1.45
C LYS A 116 -13.85 11.64 0.05
N ILE A 117 -12.96 12.26 0.81
CA ILE A 117 -13.09 12.32 2.27
C ILE A 117 -13.77 13.64 2.61
N VAL A 118 -14.89 13.56 3.34
CA VAL A 118 -15.69 14.72 3.75
C VAL A 118 -15.51 14.90 5.25
N ALA A 119 -15.00 16.06 5.65
CA ALA A 119 -14.82 16.40 7.06
C ALA A 119 -16.02 17.22 7.57
N LYS A 120 -16.61 16.81 8.69
CA LYS A 120 -17.50 17.66 9.49
C LYS A 120 -16.66 18.50 10.43
N LEU A 121 -16.72 19.81 10.31
CA LEU A 121 -15.91 20.73 11.11
C LEU A 121 -16.68 21.19 12.37
N ALA A 122 -15.99 21.21 13.50
CA ALA A 122 -16.41 21.91 14.71
C ALA A 122 -15.64 23.23 14.81
N ILE A 123 -16.38 24.31 15.05
CA ILE A 123 -15.82 25.66 15.19
C ILE A 123 -15.97 26.07 16.65
N THR A 124 -14.87 26.45 17.28
CA THR A 124 -14.85 27.04 18.61
C THR A 124 -14.41 28.49 18.50
N THR A 125 -15.23 29.42 18.94
CA THR A 125 -14.92 30.86 18.97
C THR A 125 -14.61 31.30 20.40
N PRO A 126 -13.78 32.34 20.60
CA PRO A 126 -13.51 32.84 21.94
C PRO A 126 -14.81 33.35 22.56
N THR A 127 -15.06 32.98 23.82
CA THR A 127 -16.22 33.49 24.56
C THR A 127 -16.10 35.01 24.67
N PRO A 128 -17.12 35.79 24.27
CA PRO A 128 -17.05 37.24 24.39
C PRO A 128 -16.84 37.61 25.86
N SER A 129 -15.72 38.28 26.14
CA SER A 129 -15.45 38.90 27.42
C SER A 129 -16.59 39.87 27.72
N SER A 130 -17.48 39.51 28.64
CA SER A 130 -18.43 40.46 29.22
C SER A 130 -17.64 41.40 30.14
N SER A 131 -17.08 42.45 29.57
CA SER A 131 -16.59 43.59 30.36
C SER A 131 -17.81 44.33 30.91
N ILE A 132 -18.03 44.20 32.22
CA ILE A 132 -18.93 45.02 33.04
C ILE A 132 -18.29 46.40 33.23
#